data_AF-A0A1L6TA51-F1
#
_entry.id   AF-A0A1L6TA51-F1
#
_cell.length_a   1.000
_cell.length_b   1.000
_cell.length_c   1.000
_cell.angle_alpha   90.00
_cell.angle_beta   90.00
_cell.angle_gamma   90.00
#
_symmetry.space_group_name_H-M   'P 1'
#
loop_
_entity.id
_entity.type
_entity.pdbx_description
1 polymer ?
#
loop_
_entity_poly.entity_id
_entity_poly.type
_entity_poly.pdbx_seq_one_letter_code
_entity_poly.pdbx_strand_id
1 'polypeptide(L)'
;MKLRRLLFGAPLSTEKMADVRLSKKMALAIFSSDALSSVAYATEEILGALMISGSAAFSFTLPISLAICLLIFIVGASYRQTITAYPNGGGAFAVAKENLGNRAGLLAAAALIIGYILTVAVSVSAGIRAMTSAFPELMPHAVALSVFAILIITWLNLRGLHETAGIFAAPSYIFIGLIYILIFIGLWRLLNGFALRHLKCNTQ
;
A
#
# COMPACT_ATOMS: atom_id res chain seq x y z
N MET A 1 -12.82 -4.19 -35.25
CA MET A 1 -11.89 -5.07 -34.49
C MET A 1 -10.49 -4.48 -34.22
N LYS A 2 -9.94 -3.55 -35.05
CA LYS A 2 -8.61 -2.95 -34.82
C LYS A 2 -8.53 -1.93 -33.66
N LEU A 3 -9.58 -1.14 -33.42
CA LEU A 3 -9.59 -0.11 -32.35
C LEU A 3 -9.57 -0.71 -30.93
N ARG A 4 -10.31 -1.81 -30.69
CA ARG A 4 -10.26 -2.55 -29.42
C ARG A 4 -8.89 -3.19 -29.17
N ARG A 5 -8.24 -3.74 -30.21
CA ARG A 5 -6.86 -4.26 -30.09
C ARG A 5 -5.81 -3.17 -29.88
N LEU A 6 -6.03 -1.96 -30.41
CA LEU A 6 -5.15 -0.81 -30.19
C LEU A 6 -5.29 -0.27 -28.76
N LEU A 7 -6.52 -0.20 -28.24
CA LEU A 7 -6.83 0.33 -26.90
C LEU A 7 -6.57 -0.67 -25.77
N PHE A 8 -6.83 -1.95 -25.97
CA PHE A 8 -6.75 -2.98 -24.92
C PHE A 8 -5.62 -4.00 -25.13
N GLY A 9 -4.82 -3.87 -26.18
CA GLY A 9 -3.76 -4.83 -26.48
C GLY A 9 -4.27 -6.17 -27.04
N ALA A 10 -3.34 -7.07 -27.33
CA ALA A 10 -3.68 -8.45 -27.71
C ALA A 10 -4.02 -9.25 -26.44
N PRO A 11 -5.03 -10.15 -26.48
CA PRO A 11 -5.35 -10.98 -25.31
C PRO A 11 -4.11 -11.81 -24.93
N LEU A 12 -3.67 -11.68 -23.67
CA LEU A 12 -2.61 -12.52 -23.15
C LEU A 12 -3.12 -13.97 -23.11
N SER A 13 -2.46 -14.85 -23.86
CA SER A 13 -2.70 -16.28 -23.82
C SER A 13 -2.42 -16.80 -22.41
N THR A 14 -3.44 -17.34 -21.74
CA THR A 14 -3.37 -17.91 -20.39
C THR A 14 -2.25 -18.96 -20.24
N GLU A 15 -1.87 -19.62 -21.33
CA GLU A 15 -0.78 -20.60 -21.40
C GLU A 15 0.61 -20.03 -21.11
N LYS A 16 0.85 -18.72 -21.32
CA LYS A 16 2.15 -18.07 -21.04
C LYS A 16 2.30 -17.58 -19.59
N MET A 17 1.22 -17.52 -18.80
CA MET A 17 1.26 -17.01 -17.42
C MET A 17 1.62 -18.07 -16.38
N ALA A 18 1.39 -19.36 -16.67
CA ALA A 18 1.60 -20.44 -15.71
C ALA A 18 3.08 -20.70 -15.39
N ASP A 19 4.00 -20.31 -16.27
CA ASP A 19 5.43 -20.65 -16.18
C ASP A 19 6.33 -19.46 -15.79
N VAL A 20 5.78 -18.26 -15.63
CA VAL A 20 6.57 -17.07 -15.24
C VAL A 20 6.67 -17.02 -13.72
N ARG A 21 7.64 -17.76 -13.17
CA ARG A 21 8.02 -17.63 -11.76
C ARG A 21 8.75 -16.30 -11.54
N LEU A 22 8.14 -15.39 -10.81
CA LEU A 22 8.78 -14.14 -10.41
C LEU A 22 10.02 -14.44 -9.54
N SER A 23 11.14 -13.80 -9.84
CA SER A 23 12.33 -13.89 -8.98
C SER A 23 11.99 -13.35 -7.58
N LYS A 24 12.62 -13.88 -6.53
CA LYS A 24 12.35 -13.45 -5.13
C LYS A 24 12.46 -11.93 -4.94
N LYS A 25 13.41 -11.28 -5.62
CA LYS A 25 13.62 -9.82 -5.55
C LYS A 25 12.45 -9.06 -6.18
N MET A 26 12.00 -9.50 -7.34
CA MET A 26 10.88 -8.89 -8.05
C MET A 26 9.55 -9.14 -7.32
N ALA A 27 9.34 -10.36 -6.83
CA ALA A 27 8.20 -10.69 -5.99
C ALA A 27 8.17 -9.80 -4.73
N LEU A 28 9.31 -9.66 -4.03
CA LEU A 28 9.40 -8.80 -2.86
C LEU A 28 9.02 -7.35 -3.19
N ALA A 29 9.55 -6.77 -4.28
CA ALA A 29 9.28 -5.38 -4.65
C ALA A 29 7.81 -5.12 -5.03
N ILE A 30 7.17 -6.08 -5.70
CA ILE A 30 5.77 -5.96 -6.13
C ILE A 30 4.83 -6.17 -4.93
N PHE A 31 5.02 -7.25 -4.17
CA PHE A 31 4.16 -7.55 -3.03
C PHE A 31 4.39 -6.60 -1.85
N SER A 32 5.59 -6.04 -1.69
CA SER A 32 5.84 -5.02 -0.67
C SER A 32 5.22 -3.67 -1.03
N SER A 33 4.99 -3.38 -2.31
CA SER A 33 4.45 -2.08 -2.74
C SER A 33 3.10 -1.77 -2.10
N ASP A 34 2.25 -2.77 -1.90
CA ASP A 34 0.93 -2.61 -1.27
C ASP A 34 1.06 -2.22 0.22
N ALA A 35 1.96 -2.91 0.94
CA ALA A 35 2.27 -2.60 2.32
C ALA A 35 2.97 -1.23 2.46
N LEU A 36 3.90 -0.89 1.55
CA LEU A 36 4.61 0.39 1.53
C LEU A 36 3.67 1.57 1.25
N SER A 37 2.73 1.40 0.31
CA SER A 37 1.67 2.39 0.03
C SER A 37 0.86 2.67 1.30
N SER A 38 0.53 1.63 2.06
CA SER A 38 -0.19 1.74 3.33
C SER A 38 0.54 2.59 4.36
N VAL A 39 1.86 2.45 4.46
CA VAL A 39 2.69 3.24 5.39
C VAL A 39 2.68 4.73 5.03
N ALA A 40 2.61 5.08 3.74
CA ALA A 40 2.68 6.46 3.29
C ALA A 40 1.51 7.32 3.76
N TYR A 41 0.32 6.75 3.99
CA TYR A 41 -0.83 7.47 4.53
C TYR A 41 -1.16 7.12 5.98
N ALA A 42 -0.83 5.91 6.47
CA ALA A 42 -1.24 5.46 7.80
C ALA A 42 -0.72 6.36 8.93
N THR A 43 0.51 6.88 8.83
CA THR A 43 1.06 7.75 9.87
C THR A 43 0.26 9.04 10.03
N GLU A 44 -0.14 9.66 8.92
CA GLU A 44 -0.93 10.89 8.93
C GLU A 44 -2.34 10.63 9.49
N GLU A 45 -2.98 9.53 9.10
CA GLU A 45 -4.31 9.16 9.59
C GLU A 45 -4.33 8.84 11.09
N ILE A 46 -3.29 8.17 11.61
CA ILE A 46 -3.15 7.92 13.07
C ILE A 46 -3.05 9.26 13.82
N LEU A 47 -2.22 10.18 13.35
CA LEU A 47 -2.08 11.50 13.97
C LEU A 47 -3.38 12.30 13.86
N GLY A 48 -4.07 12.23 12.72
CA GLY A 48 -5.40 12.80 12.50
C GLY A 48 -6.43 12.34 13.53
N ALA A 49 -6.52 11.03 13.73
CA ALA A 49 -7.41 10.44 14.72
C ALA A 49 -7.06 10.87 16.16
N LEU A 50 -5.76 10.92 16.50
CA LEU A 50 -5.30 11.37 17.82
C LEU A 50 -5.57 12.86 18.05
N MET A 51 -5.42 13.70 17.03
CA MET A 51 -5.73 15.14 17.12
C MET A 51 -7.18 15.40 17.53
N ILE A 52 -8.12 14.63 16.99
CA ILE A 52 -9.55 14.73 17.35
C ILE A 52 -9.78 14.34 18.82
N SER A 53 -9.01 13.38 19.34
CA SER A 53 -9.07 12.92 20.74
C SER A 53 -8.42 13.88 21.76
N GLY A 54 -7.73 14.92 21.28
CA GLY A 54 -7.08 15.95 22.10
C GLY A 54 -5.58 15.74 22.29
N SER A 55 -4.88 16.80 22.70
CA SER A 55 -3.41 16.85 22.75
C SER A 55 -2.76 15.83 23.70
N ALA A 56 -3.47 15.40 24.75
CA ALA A 56 -3.00 14.34 25.64
C ALA A 56 -2.85 12.98 24.93
N ALA A 57 -3.55 12.79 23.80
CA ALA A 57 -3.55 11.53 23.07
C ALA A 57 -2.24 11.28 22.27
N PHE A 58 -1.43 12.32 22.01
CA PHE A 58 -0.17 12.17 21.27
C PHE A 58 0.83 11.23 21.95
N SER A 59 0.77 11.10 23.28
CA SER A 59 1.57 10.12 24.04
C SER A 59 1.27 8.68 23.66
N PHE A 60 0.09 8.39 23.07
CA PHE A 60 -0.27 7.05 22.60
C PHE A 60 0.30 6.70 21.22
N THR A 61 0.95 7.63 20.51
CA THR A 61 1.48 7.37 19.17
C THR A 61 2.48 6.21 19.16
N LEU A 62 3.41 6.19 20.12
CA LEU A 62 4.41 5.11 20.25
C LEU A 62 3.79 3.75 20.63
N PRO A 63 2.97 3.61 21.69
CA PRO A 63 2.38 2.32 22.03
C PRO A 63 1.45 1.79 20.93
N ILE A 64 0.68 2.65 20.25
CA ILE A 64 -0.15 2.23 19.10
C ILE A 64 0.74 1.70 17.96
N SER A 65 1.82 2.40 17.64
CA SER A 65 2.76 1.96 16.59
C SER A 65 3.40 0.61 16.92
N LEU A 66 3.80 0.40 18.18
CA LEU A 66 4.33 -0.89 18.64
C LEU A 66 3.28 -2.02 18.56
N ALA A 67 2.03 -1.73 18.94
CA ALA A 67 0.94 -2.69 18.83
C ALA A 67 0.67 -3.09 17.36
N ILE A 68 0.72 -2.12 16.43
CA ILE A 68 0.59 -2.39 15.00
C ILE A 68 1.75 -3.25 14.49
N CYS A 69 2.99 -2.93 14.87
CA CYS A 69 4.17 -3.74 14.51
C CYS A 69 4.03 -5.19 15.00
N LEU A 70 3.59 -5.38 16.24
CA LEU A 70 3.33 -6.71 16.81
C LEU A 70 2.23 -7.44 16.04
N LEU A 71 1.13 -6.75 15.71
CA LEU A 71 0.03 -7.32 14.93
C LEU A 71 0.51 -7.78 13.55
N ILE A 72 1.27 -6.95 12.83
CA ILE A 72 1.84 -7.29 11.52
C ILE A 72 2.75 -8.52 11.64
N PHE A 73 3.57 -8.61 12.71
CA PHE A 73 4.41 -9.78 12.95
C PHE A 73 3.59 -11.06 13.16
N ILE A 74 2.55 -11.01 13.99
CA ILE A 74 1.65 -12.14 14.25
C ILE A 74 0.96 -12.59 12.96
N VAL A 75 0.41 -11.63 12.19
CA VAL A 75 -0.23 -11.89 10.91
C VAL A 75 0.78 -12.53 9.94
N GLY A 76 1.98 -11.97 9.81
CA GLY A 76 3.04 -12.54 8.97
C GLY A 76 3.41 -13.98 9.34
N ALA A 77 3.52 -14.28 10.64
CA ALA A 77 3.77 -15.63 11.13
C ALA A 77 2.61 -16.59 10.79
N SER A 78 1.35 -16.14 10.95
CA SER A 78 0.15 -16.90 10.60
C SER A 78 0.06 -17.20 9.09
N TYR A 79 0.38 -16.21 8.24
CA TYR A 79 0.42 -16.39 6.80
C TYR A 79 1.50 -17.39 6.38
N ARG A 80 2.68 -17.39 7.03
CA ARG A 80 3.72 -18.39 6.75
C ARG A 80 3.24 -19.83 7.02
N GLN A 81 2.52 -20.05 8.12
CA GLN A 81 1.94 -21.35 8.44
C GLN A 81 0.87 -21.72 7.40
N THR A 82 0.00 -20.78 7.06
CA THR A 82 -1.08 -20.97 6.08
C THR A 82 -0.54 -21.33 4.69
N ILE A 83 0.48 -20.62 4.20
CA ILE A 83 1.12 -20.89 2.90
C ILE A 83 1.73 -22.30 2.86
N THR A 84 2.27 -22.77 3.98
CA THR A 84 2.86 -24.12 4.09
C THR A 84 1.75 -25.19 4.09
N ALA A 85 0.63 -24.94 4.75
CA ALA A 85 -0.51 -25.85 4.80
C ALA A 85 -1.33 -25.87 3.49
N TYR A 86 -1.32 -24.76 2.74
CA TYR A 86 -2.09 -24.58 1.50
C TYR A 86 -1.16 -24.25 0.30
N PRO A 87 -0.32 -25.20 -0.15
CA PRO A 87 0.67 -24.96 -1.20
C PRO A 87 0.04 -24.69 -2.59
N ASN A 88 -1.19 -25.17 -2.81
CA ASN A 88 -1.95 -24.91 -4.04
C ASN A 88 -2.55 -23.49 -4.11
N GLY A 89 -2.39 -22.68 -3.05
CA GLY A 89 -2.88 -21.31 -2.99
C GLY A 89 -4.37 -21.19 -2.67
N GLY A 90 -4.99 -20.09 -3.09
CA GLY A 90 -6.43 -19.82 -2.86
C GLY A 90 -6.75 -18.86 -1.70
N GLY A 91 -5.73 -18.46 -0.92
CA GLY A 91 -5.82 -17.41 0.09
C GLY A 91 -6.87 -17.65 1.17
N ALA A 92 -7.33 -16.57 1.81
CA ALA A 92 -8.32 -16.63 2.89
C ALA A 92 -9.66 -17.29 2.46
N PHE A 93 -10.01 -17.20 1.17
CA PHE A 93 -11.20 -17.86 0.63
C PHE A 93 -11.09 -19.39 0.71
N ALA A 94 -10.02 -19.99 0.20
CA ALA A 94 -9.85 -21.44 0.19
C ALA A 94 -9.77 -21.99 1.62
N VAL A 95 -9.01 -21.31 2.49
CA VAL A 95 -8.89 -21.67 3.91
C VAL A 95 -10.24 -21.63 4.62
N ALA A 96 -11.01 -20.54 4.46
CA ALA A 96 -12.32 -20.41 5.09
C ALA A 96 -13.33 -21.44 4.55
N LYS A 97 -13.31 -21.70 3.23
CA LYS A 97 -14.24 -22.64 2.60
C LYS A 97 -14.00 -24.08 3.06
N GLU A 98 -12.74 -24.51 3.15
CA GLU A 98 -12.39 -25.88 3.55
C GLU A 98 -12.61 -26.14 5.04
N ASN A 99 -12.36 -25.14 5.91
CA ASN A 99 -12.45 -25.34 7.37
C ASN A 99 -13.81 -24.95 7.97
N LEU A 100 -14.51 -23.96 7.39
CA LEU A 100 -15.72 -23.36 7.97
C LEU A 100 -16.93 -23.48 7.03
N GLY A 101 -16.76 -24.09 5.86
CA GLY A 101 -17.80 -24.34 4.88
C GLY A 101 -18.09 -23.16 3.96
N ASN A 102 -19.05 -23.37 3.05
CA ASN A 102 -19.24 -22.50 1.89
C ASN A 102 -19.66 -21.07 2.25
N ARG A 103 -20.47 -20.88 3.30
CA ARG A 103 -20.93 -19.54 3.73
C ARG A 103 -19.78 -18.67 4.23
N ALA A 104 -18.89 -19.24 5.05
CA ALA A 104 -17.70 -18.55 5.53
C ALA A 104 -16.72 -18.24 4.39
N GLY A 105 -16.56 -19.18 3.44
CA GLY A 105 -15.82 -18.94 2.20
C GLY A 105 -16.35 -17.74 1.42
N LEU A 106 -17.66 -17.70 1.16
CA LEU A 106 -18.29 -16.58 0.44
C LEU A 106 -18.10 -15.23 1.15
N LEU A 107 -18.21 -15.21 2.49
CA LEU A 107 -17.94 -14.02 3.28
C LEU A 107 -16.48 -13.56 3.12
N ALA A 108 -15.53 -14.49 3.18
CA ALA A 108 -14.11 -14.19 2.96
C ALA A 108 -13.85 -13.65 1.55
N ALA A 109 -14.48 -14.21 0.52
CA ALA A 109 -14.36 -13.71 -0.85
C ALA A 109 -14.93 -12.29 -0.98
N ALA A 110 -16.11 -12.03 -0.42
CA ALA A 110 -16.73 -10.70 -0.44
C ALA A 110 -15.84 -9.66 0.27
N ALA A 111 -15.30 -10.01 1.45
CA ALA A 111 -14.39 -9.16 2.21
C ALA A 111 -13.10 -8.85 1.42
N LEU A 112 -12.53 -9.84 0.72
CA LEU A 112 -11.35 -9.63 -0.13
C LEU A 112 -11.63 -8.67 -1.29
N ILE A 113 -12.77 -8.81 -1.97
CA ILE A 113 -13.14 -7.91 -3.09
C ILE A 113 -13.32 -6.48 -2.59
N ILE A 114 -14.03 -6.30 -1.48
CA ILE A 114 -14.21 -4.98 -0.86
C ILE A 114 -12.85 -4.40 -0.44
N GLY A 115 -11.99 -5.23 0.15
CA GLY A 115 -10.62 -4.85 0.52
C GLY A 115 -9.83 -4.32 -0.68
N TYR A 116 -9.88 -5.03 -1.81
CA TYR A 116 -9.19 -4.58 -3.03
C TYR A 116 -9.73 -3.27 -3.58
N ILE A 117 -11.05 -3.07 -3.57
CA ILE A 117 -11.66 -1.80 -4.00
C ILE A 117 -11.20 -0.66 -3.09
N LEU A 118 -11.22 -0.88 -1.77
CA LEU A 118 -10.85 0.12 -0.79
C LEU A 118 -9.36 0.47 -0.88
N THR A 119 -8.48 -0.52 -1.06
CA THR A 119 -7.03 -0.31 -1.20
C THR A 119 -6.72 0.61 -2.38
N VAL A 120 -7.36 0.39 -3.53
CA VAL A 120 -7.18 1.26 -4.71
C VAL A 120 -7.70 2.67 -4.42
N ALA A 121 -8.90 2.79 -3.83
CA ALA A 121 -9.51 4.08 -3.54
C ALA A 121 -8.66 4.92 -2.55
N VAL A 122 -8.19 4.31 -1.46
CA VAL A 122 -7.38 4.98 -0.43
C VAL A 122 -6.01 5.33 -0.99
N SER A 123 -5.34 4.40 -1.69
CA SER A 123 -4.00 4.65 -2.25
C SER A 123 -4.00 5.79 -3.26
N VAL A 124 -4.99 5.83 -4.18
CA VAL A 124 -5.09 6.93 -5.16
C VAL A 124 -5.42 8.24 -4.46
N SER A 125 -6.35 8.24 -3.49
CA SER A 125 -6.72 9.45 -2.75
C SER A 125 -5.53 10.02 -1.97
N ALA A 126 -4.76 9.17 -1.30
CA ALA A 126 -3.52 9.56 -0.61
C ALA A 126 -2.46 10.08 -1.57
N GLY A 127 -2.28 9.43 -2.73
CA GLY A 127 -1.36 9.89 -3.77
C GLY A 127 -1.71 11.27 -4.31
N ILE A 128 -2.99 11.53 -4.62
CA ILE A 128 -3.46 12.85 -5.06
C ILE A 128 -3.32 13.87 -3.92
N ARG A 129 -3.60 13.50 -2.66
CA ARG A 129 -3.38 14.40 -1.51
C ARG A 129 -1.91 14.83 -1.39
N ALA A 130 -0.98 13.90 -1.58
CA ALA A 130 0.45 14.21 -1.61
C ALA A 130 0.80 15.17 -2.77
N MET A 131 0.20 14.99 -3.95
CA MET A 131 0.38 15.91 -5.07
C MET A 131 -0.19 17.30 -4.80
N THR A 132 -1.40 17.41 -4.25
CA THR A 132 -2.02 18.70 -3.93
C THR A 132 -1.31 19.43 -2.80
N SER A 133 -0.62 18.70 -1.91
CA SER A 133 0.26 19.29 -0.89
C SER A 133 1.47 19.99 -1.51
N ALA A 134 2.04 19.43 -2.59
CA ALA A 134 3.12 20.05 -3.35
C ALA A 134 2.62 21.17 -4.30
N PHE A 135 1.43 21.02 -4.87
CA PHE A 135 0.82 21.97 -5.81
C PHE A 135 -0.62 22.32 -5.38
N PRO A 136 -0.80 23.32 -4.50
CA PRO A 136 -2.11 23.67 -3.93
C PRO A 136 -3.17 24.09 -4.96
N GLU A 137 -2.76 24.56 -6.14
CA GLU A 137 -3.68 24.92 -7.25
C GLU A 137 -4.50 23.73 -7.75
N LEU A 138 -4.03 22.49 -7.54
CA LEU A 138 -4.72 21.27 -7.94
C LEU A 138 -5.83 20.86 -6.96
N MET A 139 -5.91 21.45 -5.77
CA MET A 139 -6.83 21.06 -4.70
C MET A 139 -8.31 21.04 -5.13
N PRO A 140 -8.83 22.04 -5.88
CA PRO A 140 -10.21 22.02 -6.38
C PRO A 140 -10.50 20.85 -7.34
N HIS A 141 -9.45 20.29 -7.97
CA HIS A 141 -9.55 19.23 -8.98
C HIS A 141 -9.22 17.85 -8.42
N ALA A 142 -9.00 17.70 -7.10
CA ALA A 142 -8.53 16.46 -6.48
C ALA A 142 -9.40 15.25 -6.83
N VAL A 143 -10.74 15.39 -6.77
CA VAL A 143 -11.66 14.29 -7.10
C VAL A 143 -11.54 13.89 -8.58
N ALA A 144 -11.49 14.87 -9.49
CA ALA A 144 -11.36 14.61 -10.91
C ALA A 144 -10.02 13.92 -11.24
N LEU A 145 -8.93 14.37 -10.61
CA LEU A 145 -7.62 13.75 -10.74
C LEU A 145 -7.59 12.32 -10.20
N SER A 146 -8.23 12.04 -9.07
CA SER A 146 -8.36 10.68 -8.52
C SER A 146 -9.10 9.74 -9.47
N VAL A 147 -10.26 10.17 -9.98
CA VAL A 147 -11.03 9.36 -10.95
C VAL A 147 -10.22 9.14 -12.23
N PHE A 148 -9.56 10.19 -12.73
CA PHE A 148 -8.70 10.09 -13.91
C PHE A 148 -7.52 9.13 -13.71
N ALA A 149 -6.86 9.17 -12.55
CA ALA A 149 -5.80 8.25 -12.20
C ALA A 149 -6.29 6.79 -12.14
N ILE A 150 -7.47 6.54 -11.54
CA ILE A 150 -8.09 5.21 -11.54
C ILE A 150 -8.35 4.74 -12.98
N LEU A 151 -8.91 5.60 -13.84
CA LEU A 151 -9.16 5.26 -15.24
C LEU A 151 -7.86 4.91 -15.99
N ILE A 152 -6.78 5.66 -15.75
CA ILE A 152 -5.45 5.34 -16.29
C ILE A 152 -5.00 3.97 -15.79
N ILE A 153 -5.03 3.72 -14.48
CA ILE A 153 -4.62 2.45 -13.89
C ILE A 153 -5.45 1.30 -14.48
N THR A 154 -6.77 1.46 -14.60
CA THR A 154 -7.65 0.50 -15.26
C THR A 154 -7.23 0.25 -16.70
N TRP A 155 -6.97 1.30 -17.47
CA TRP A 155 -6.53 1.18 -18.86
C TRP A 155 -5.17 0.46 -18.99
N LEU A 156 -4.21 0.79 -18.14
CA LEU A 156 -2.90 0.13 -18.07
C LEU A 156 -3.03 -1.37 -17.73
N ASN A 157 -3.91 -1.71 -16.78
CA ASN A 157 -4.21 -3.09 -16.41
C ASN A 157 -4.86 -3.87 -17.56
N LEU A 158 -5.84 -3.26 -18.25
CA LEU A 158 -6.49 -3.87 -19.42
C LEU A 158 -5.53 -4.07 -20.59
N ARG A 159 -4.55 -3.19 -20.77
CA ARG A 159 -3.52 -3.30 -21.82
C ARG A 159 -2.50 -4.42 -21.57
N GLY A 160 -2.47 -4.98 -20.35
CA GLY A 160 -1.60 -6.11 -20.03
C GLY A 160 -0.12 -5.73 -19.90
N LEU A 161 0.20 -4.56 -19.33
CA LEU A 161 1.59 -4.10 -19.08
C LEU A 161 2.37 -4.96 -18.05
N HIS A 162 1.78 -6.09 -17.61
CA HIS A 162 2.35 -7.06 -16.69
C HIS A 162 3.71 -7.63 -17.14
N GLU A 163 4.05 -7.56 -18.44
CA GLU A 163 5.38 -7.97 -18.95
C GLU A 163 6.53 -7.05 -18.52
N THR A 164 6.24 -5.91 -17.87
CA THR A 164 7.28 -4.96 -17.43
C THR A 164 7.36 -4.82 -15.91
N ALA A 165 7.26 -5.95 -15.20
CA ALA A 165 7.47 -6.02 -13.74
C ALA A 165 8.79 -5.34 -13.27
N GLY A 166 9.79 -5.19 -14.14
CA GLY A 166 11.03 -4.46 -13.85
C GLY A 166 10.86 -2.95 -13.69
N ILE A 167 9.93 -2.32 -14.43
CA ILE A 167 9.68 -0.86 -14.32
C ILE A 167 8.97 -0.54 -13.00
N PHE A 168 8.12 -1.44 -12.50
CA PHE A 168 7.39 -1.23 -11.25
C PHE A 168 8.23 -1.51 -9.98
N ALA A 169 9.35 -2.22 -10.09
CA ALA A 169 10.22 -2.47 -8.94
C ALA A 169 11.07 -1.25 -8.55
N ALA A 170 11.44 -0.41 -9.52
CA ALA A 170 12.32 0.73 -9.28
C ALA A 170 11.71 1.79 -8.32
N PRO A 171 10.44 2.23 -8.49
CA PRO A 171 9.80 3.15 -7.55
C PRO A 171 9.78 2.63 -6.11
N SER A 172 9.48 1.33 -5.91
CA SER A 172 9.44 0.72 -4.58
C SER A 172 10.79 0.79 -3.87
N TYR A 173 11.89 0.48 -4.58
CA TYR A 173 13.23 0.56 -3.99
C TYR A 173 13.70 1.99 -3.75
N ILE A 174 13.35 2.93 -4.63
CA ILE A 174 13.62 4.36 -4.42
C ILE A 174 12.88 4.85 -3.18
N PHE A 175 11.60 4.50 -3.03
CA PHE A 175 10.80 4.86 -1.86
C PHE A 175 11.40 4.32 -0.56
N ILE A 176 11.78 3.04 -0.53
CA ILE A 176 12.47 2.46 0.63
C ILE A 176 13.75 3.23 0.96
N GLY A 177 14.58 3.54 -0.05
CA GLY A 177 15.80 4.32 0.13
C GLY A 177 15.54 5.71 0.71
N LEU A 178 14.53 6.42 0.19
CA LEU A 178 14.11 7.73 0.68
C LEU A 178 13.62 7.69 2.13
N ILE A 179 12.85 6.67 2.50
CA ILE A 179 12.39 6.46 3.89
C ILE A 179 13.60 6.25 4.83
N TYR A 180 14.59 5.43 4.44
CA TYR A 180 15.78 5.25 5.26
C TYR A 180 16.59 6.54 5.41
N ILE A 181 16.74 7.32 4.34
CA ILE A 181 17.40 8.63 4.39
C ILE A 181 16.64 9.57 5.33
N LEU A 182 15.31 9.63 5.21
CA LEU A 182 14.45 10.46 6.06
C LEU A 182 14.61 10.11 7.54
N ILE A 183 14.57 8.81 7.87
CA ILE A 183 14.76 8.31 9.24
C ILE A 183 16.16 8.65 9.74
N PHE A 184 17.20 8.41 8.93
CA PHE A 184 18.59 8.69 9.30
C PHE A 184 18.82 10.17 9.59
N ILE A 185 18.38 11.06 8.69
CA ILE A 185 18.48 12.51 8.88
C ILE A 185 17.66 12.96 10.10
N GLY A 186 16.47 12.40 10.30
CA GLY A 186 15.63 12.68 11.47
C GLY A 186 16.32 12.33 12.79
N LEU A 187 16.89 11.13 12.87
CA LEU A 187 17.63 10.66 14.05
C LEU A 187 18.91 11.47 14.27
N TRP A 188 19.63 11.79 13.19
CA TRP A 188 20.82 12.65 13.24
C TRP A 188 20.51 14.05 13.77
N ARG A 189 19.41 14.67 13.30
CA ARG A 189 18.95 15.98 13.80
C ARG A 189 18.51 15.94 15.26
N LEU A 190 17.89 14.84 15.69
CA LEU A 190 17.49 14.63 17.09
C LEU A 190 18.71 14.54 18.00
N LEU A 191 19.72 13.73 17.63
CA LEU A 191 20.95 13.55 18.40
C LEU A 191 21.80 14.82 18.46
N ASN A 192 21.84 15.61 17.38
CA ASN A 192 22.55 16.89 17.35
C ASN A 192 21.74 18.07 17.95
N GLY A 193 20.59 17.79 18.57
CA GLY A 193 19.81 18.79 19.30
C GLY A 193 19.12 19.86 18.44
N PHE A 194 19.06 19.68 17.12
CA PHE A 194 18.49 20.67 16.20
C PHE A 194 16.98 20.89 16.46
N ALA A 195 16.27 19.82 16.84
CA ALA A 195 14.84 19.87 17.19
C ALA A 195 14.56 20.54 18.55
N LEU A 196 15.46 20.40 19.54
CA LEU A 196 15.31 21.01 20.86
C LEU A 196 15.64 22.53 20.86
N ARG A 197 16.40 23.00 19.88
CA ARG A 197 16.80 24.42 19.76
C ARG A 197 15.65 25.31 19.23
N HIS A 198 14.83 24.79 18.32
CA HIS A 198 13.68 25.53 17.77
C HIS A 198 12.49 25.63 18.74
N LEU A 199 12.25 24.63 19.60
CA LEU A 199 11.18 24.71 20.62
C LEU A 199 11.49 25.73 21.73
N LYS A 200 12.77 25.93 22.08
CA LYS A 200 13.18 26.95 23.06
C LYS A 200 13.11 28.39 22.52
N CYS A 201 13.13 28.60 21.21
CA CYS A 201 13.14 29.95 20.63
C CYS A 201 11.73 30.53 20.40
N ASN A 202 10.67 29.72 20.48
CA ASN A 202 9.28 30.15 20.27
C ASN A 202 8.49 30.28 21.59
N THR A 203 9.20 30.34 22.73
CA THR A 203 8.63 30.50 24.09
C THR A 203 9.17 31.74 24.81
N GLN A 204 9.75 32.70 24.08
CA GLN A 204 9.96 34.06 24.56
C GLN A 204 9.05 35.02 23.81
#